data_AF-A0A9W9EWZ3-F1
#
_entry.id   AF-A0A9W9EWZ3-F1
#
_cell.length_a   1.000
_cell.length_b   1.000
_cell.length_c   1.000
_cell.angle_alpha   90.00
_cell.angle_beta   90.00
_cell.angle_gamma   90.00
#
_symmetry.space_group_name_H-M   'P 1'
#
loop_
_entity.id
_entity.type
_entity.pdbx_description
1 polymer ?
#
loop_
_entity_poly.entity_id
_entity_poly.type
_entity_poly.pdbx_seq_one_letter_code
_entity_poly.pdbx_strand_id
1 'polypeptide(L)'
;MVDPKVIATLTCWHDIVGPAYGSLHRVLTSGPNGPEGSGKKTAFQVTHNTTQSFYDWLESRPKQRASFNGYMAAVHADTMKWLDVVNVNEEIAHNAHENDVVFVDVGGGDGSQSIEVQKVHILGGKIIMQDRVAVVEAATKAHEAGVETKTYDFFTEQPVKGARAYFIQFVLLNWADDDCVRIFATQASTMGRDSVLMIVDYVQGHRWETRSELP
;
A
#
# COMPACT_ATOMS: atom_id res chain seq x y z
N MET A 1 13.08 27.82 1.09
CA MET A 1 13.42 26.45 1.56
C MET A 1 12.64 25.49 0.68
N VAL A 2 13.25 24.41 0.17
CA VAL A 2 12.56 23.43 -0.71
C VAL A 2 11.61 22.58 0.14
N ASP A 3 10.42 22.27 -0.38
CA ASP A 3 9.44 21.42 0.30
C ASP A 3 10.05 20.04 0.64
N PRO A 4 10.01 19.58 1.90
CA PRO A 4 10.48 18.26 2.30
C PRO A 4 9.91 17.10 1.47
N LYS A 5 8.67 17.21 0.99
CA LYS A 5 8.04 16.20 0.11
C LYS A 5 8.73 16.11 -1.24
N VAL A 6 9.16 17.24 -1.79
CA VAL A 6 9.93 17.29 -3.05
C VAL A 6 11.29 16.62 -2.85
N ILE A 7 11.97 16.90 -1.73
CA ILE A 7 13.25 16.26 -1.40
C ILE A 7 13.06 14.75 -1.27
N ALA A 8 12.08 14.28 -0.49
CA ALA A 8 11.82 12.85 -0.31
C ALA A 8 11.49 12.14 -1.63
N THR A 9 10.66 12.77 -2.47
CA THR A 9 10.31 12.27 -3.81
C THR A 9 11.54 12.14 -4.69
N LEU A 10 12.37 13.19 -4.78
CA LEU A 10 13.59 13.16 -5.58
C LEU A 10 14.59 12.13 -5.06
N THR A 11 14.79 12.03 -3.75
CA THR A 11 15.65 11.00 -3.14
C THR A 11 15.13 9.60 -3.46
N CYS A 12 13.83 9.33 -3.30
CA CYS A 12 13.26 8.03 -3.62
C CYS A 12 13.44 7.68 -5.11
N TRP A 13 13.16 8.63 -6.00
CA TRP A 13 13.33 8.42 -7.44
C TRP A 13 14.78 8.28 -7.87
N HIS A 14 15.70 9.12 -7.39
CA HIS A 14 17.09 9.08 -7.84
C HIS A 14 17.89 7.96 -7.20
N ASP A 15 17.66 7.67 -5.91
CA ASP A 15 18.51 6.73 -5.17
C ASP A 15 17.97 5.31 -5.20
N ILE A 16 16.66 5.12 -5.44
CA ILE A 16 16.02 3.80 -5.34
C ILE A 16 15.47 3.34 -6.69
N VAL A 17 14.60 4.14 -7.32
CA VAL A 17 13.77 3.70 -8.45
C VAL A 17 14.44 3.92 -9.81
N GLY A 18 14.95 5.12 -10.07
CA GLY A 18 15.61 5.52 -11.32
C GLY A 18 16.75 4.62 -11.75
N PRO A 19 17.66 4.21 -10.85
CA PRO A 19 18.72 3.25 -11.17
C PRO A 19 18.19 1.89 -11.67
N ALA A 20 17.02 1.45 -11.19
CA ALA A 20 16.37 0.21 -11.65
C ALA A 20 15.95 0.32 -13.12
N TYR A 21 15.42 1.46 -13.57
CA TYR A 21 15.14 1.70 -14.99
C TYR A 21 16.39 1.58 -15.86
N GLY A 22 17.52 2.13 -15.40
CA GLY A 22 18.80 2.00 -16.10
C GLY A 22 19.26 0.55 -16.26
N SER A 23 18.86 -0.33 -15.34
CA SER A 23 19.23 -1.76 -15.34
C SER A 23 18.19 -2.66 -16.02
N LEU A 24 16.99 -2.15 -16.29
CA LEU A 24 15.88 -2.93 -16.84
C LEU A 24 16.25 -3.59 -18.16
N HIS A 25 16.91 -2.87 -19.07
CA HIS A 25 17.35 -3.44 -20.34
C HIS A 25 18.25 -4.68 -20.13
N ARG A 26 19.16 -4.65 -19.14
CA ARG A 26 20.05 -5.77 -18.82
C ARG A 26 19.26 -6.98 -18.36
N VAL A 27 18.23 -6.79 -17.52
CA VAL A 27 17.35 -7.88 -17.08
C VAL A 27 16.61 -8.50 -18.26
N LEU A 28 16.07 -7.67 -19.15
CA LEU A 28 15.28 -8.14 -20.29
C LEU A 28 16.12 -8.85 -21.36
N THR A 29 17.37 -8.45 -21.59
CA THR A 29 18.19 -9.02 -22.67
C THR A 29 19.08 -10.20 -22.24
N SER A 30 19.41 -10.32 -20.95
CA SER A 30 20.47 -11.23 -20.50
C SER A 30 20.01 -12.69 -20.31
N GLY A 31 18.70 -12.94 -20.26
CA GLY A 31 18.13 -14.28 -20.05
C GLY A 31 18.54 -14.93 -18.72
N PRO A 32 18.09 -16.17 -18.44
CA PRO A 32 18.31 -16.83 -17.15
C PRO A 32 19.79 -17.09 -16.81
N ASN A 33 20.66 -17.17 -17.82
CA ASN A 33 22.08 -17.50 -17.70
C ASN A 33 23.00 -16.29 -17.91
N GLY A 34 22.45 -15.09 -17.98
CA GLY A 34 23.22 -13.87 -18.18
C GLY A 34 24.09 -13.49 -16.99
N PRO A 35 24.95 -12.46 -17.14
CA PRO A 35 25.74 -11.95 -16.03
C PRO A 35 24.81 -11.63 -14.86
N GLU A 36 25.21 -12.07 -13.66
CA GLU A 36 24.50 -11.84 -12.38
C GLU A 36 23.21 -12.66 -12.15
N GLY A 37 22.86 -13.59 -13.05
CA GLY A 37 21.61 -14.37 -12.97
C GLY A 37 20.36 -13.52 -13.21
N SER A 38 20.53 -12.47 -14.02
CA SER A 38 19.57 -11.39 -14.26
C SER A 38 18.19 -11.87 -14.74
N GLY A 39 18.07 -12.96 -15.50
CA GLY A 39 16.76 -13.50 -15.91
C GLY A 39 15.91 -14.12 -14.79
N LYS A 40 16.41 -14.19 -13.55
CA LYS A 40 15.65 -14.61 -12.35
C LYS A 40 15.47 -13.49 -11.32
N LYS A 41 15.99 -12.29 -11.59
CA LYS A 41 15.98 -11.16 -10.66
C LYS A 41 15.22 -9.99 -11.27
N THR A 42 14.61 -9.17 -10.43
CA THR A 42 14.02 -7.91 -10.87
C THR A 42 15.10 -6.87 -11.17
N ALA A 43 14.75 -5.82 -11.92
CA ALA A 43 15.68 -4.72 -12.19
C ALA A 43 16.17 -4.04 -10.91
N PHE A 44 15.30 -3.91 -9.89
CA PHE A 44 15.67 -3.43 -8.56
C PHE A 44 16.78 -4.28 -7.93
N GLN A 45 16.61 -5.61 -7.93
CA GLN A 45 17.57 -6.54 -7.33
C GLN A 45 18.94 -6.50 -8.02
N VAL A 46 18.95 -6.39 -9.35
CA VAL A 46 20.18 -6.22 -10.14
C VAL A 46 20.86 -4.89 -9.79
N THR A 47 20.13 -3.79 -9.76
CA THR A 47 20.73 -2.48 -9.49
C THR A 47 21.30 -2.35 -8.09
N HIS A 48 20.55 -2.81 -7.10
CA HIS A 48 20.94 -2.68 -5.69
C HIS A 48 21.77 -3.86 -5.20
N ASN A 49 22.19 -4.75 -6.12
CA ASN A 49 22.95 -5.96 -5.85
C ASN A 49 22.44 -6.72 -4.62
N THR A 50 21.15 -7.05 -4.63
CA THR A 50 20.46 -7.68 -3.50
C THR A 50 19.62 -8.86 -3.94
N THR A 51 19.38 -9.80 -3.02
CA THR A 51 18.40 -10.88 -3.16
C THR A 51 17.12 -10.61 -2.39
N GLN A 52 17.08 -9.54 -1.60
CA GLN A 52 15.93 -9.16 -0.78
C GLN A 52 14.75 -8.71 -1.66
N SER A 53 13.54 -8.78 -1.10
CA SER A 53 12.40 -8.04 -1.64
C SER A 53 12.62 -6.53 -1.44
N PHE A 54 11.85 -5.71 -2.14
CA PHE A 54 11.92 -4.24 -2.01
C PHE A 54 11.72 -3.78 -0.56
N TYR A 55 10.70 -4.33 0.11
CA TYR A 55 10.33 -3.92 1.46
C TYR A 55 11.32 -4.41 2.53
N ASP A 56 11.85 -5.63 2.41
CA ASP A 56 12.90 -6.13 3.32
C ASP A 56 14.18 -5.31 3.16
N TRP A 57 14.48 -4.88 1.93
CA TRP A 57 15.63 -4.02 1.65
C TRP A 57 15.50 -2.65 2.32
N LEU A 58 14.29 -2.07 2.35
CA LEU A 58 14.00 -0.80 3.03
C LEU A 58 14.11 -0.90 4.56
N GLU A 59 13.70 -2.02 5.17
CA GLU A 59 13.73 -2.18 6.63
C GLU A 59 15.13 -2.02 7.22
N SER A 60 16.15 -2.52 6.52
CA SER A 60 17.56 -2.39 6.90
C SER A 60 18.17 -1.02 6.54
N ARG A 61 17.40 -0.10 5.93
CA ARG A 61 17.88 1.15 5.34
C ARG A 61 17.00 2.35 5.72
N PRO A 62 17.16 2.90 6.94
CA PRO A 62 16.26 3.93 7.47
C PRO A 62 16.14 5.19 6.60
N LYS A 63 17.22 5.63 5.93
CA LYS A 63 17.19 6.81 5.06
C LYS A 63 16.33 6.57 3.82
N GLN A 64 16.51 5.42 3.17
CA GLN A 64 15.75 5.03 1.99
C GLN A 64 14.27 4.81 2.35
N ARG A 65 14.01 4.14 3.48
CA ARG A 65 12.66 3.99 4.03
C ARG A 65 11.99 5.34 4.27
N ALA A 66 12.68 6.29 4.89
CA ALA A 66 12.15 7.63 5.10
C ALA A 66 11.84 8.36 3.78
N SER A 67 12.71 8.24 2.77
CA SER A 67 12.46 8.83 1.45
C SER A 67 11.26 8.20 0.74
N PHE A 68 11.11 6.87 0.81
CA PHE A 68 9.97 6.15 0.24
C PHE A 68 8.66 6.55 0.93
N ASN A 69 8.64 6.60 2.27
CA ASN A 69 7.46 7.03 3.02
C ASN A 69 7.08 8.48 2.69
N GLY A 70 8.06 9.38 2.55
CA GLY A 70 7.82 10.77 2.17
C GLY A 70 7.28 10.90 0.74
N TYR A 71 7.75 10.07 -0.19
CA TYR A 71 7.19 9.96 -1.53
C TYR A 71 5.73 9.48 -1.51
N MET A 72 5.43 8.40 -0.79
CA MET A 72 4.05 7.90 -0.67
C MET A 72 3.10 8.94 -0.04
N ALA A 73 3.56 9.69 0.97
CA ALA A 73 2.80 10.79 1.55
C ALA A 73 2.55 11.94 0.57
N ALA A 74 3.46 12.19 -0.39
CA ALA A 74 3.24 13.15 -1.46
C ALA A 74 2.19 12.64 -2.46
N VAL A 75 2.31 11.39 -2.90
CA VAL A 75 1.34 10.74 -3.79
C VAL A 75 -0.07 10.76 -3.18
N HIS A 76 -0.23 10.40 -1.91
CA HIS A 76 -1.53 10.45 -1.23
C HIS A 76 -2.11 11.87 -1.12
N ALA A 77 -1.25 12.90 -1.05
CA ALA A 77 -1.72 14.28 -0.97
C ALA A 77 -2.24 14.81 -2.30
N ASP A 78 -1.70 14.32 -3.42
CA ASP A 78 -2.00 14.82 -4.77
C ASP A 78 -2.94 13.91 -5.56
N THR A 79 -3.26 12.72 -5.05
CA THR A 79 -4.22 11.78 -5.67
C THR A 79 -5.65 12.07 -5.21
N MET A 80 -6.62 11.77 -6.09
CA MET A 80 -8.04 11.91 -5.77
C MET A 80 -8.38 11.06 -4.56
N LYS A 81 -9.13 11.63 -3.61
CA LYS A 81 -9.46 10.94 -2.37
C LYS A 81 -10.61 9.99 -2.63
N TRP A 82 -10.48 8.75 -2.16
CA TRP A 82 -11.58 7.78 -2.20
C TRP A 82 -12.78 8.24 -1.35
N LEU A 83 -12.55 9.08 -0.34
CA LEU A 83 -13.60 9.70 0.47
C LEU A 83 -14.46 10.73 -0.30
N ASP A 84 -14.02 11.18 -1.48
CA ASP A 84 -14.85 12.03 -2.35
C ASP A 84 -15.93 11.22 -3.08
N VAL A 85 -15.80 9.87 -3.10
CA VAL A 85 -16.71 8.96 -3.81
C VAL A 85 -17.42 7.96 -2.91
N VAL A 86 -16.89 7.69 -1.70
CA VAL A 86 -17.51 6.79 -0.71
C VAL A 86 -17.89 7.56 0.55
N ASN A 87 -19.16 7.49 0.93
CA ASN A 87 -19.63 8.00 2.21
C ASN A 87 -19.48 6.93 3.31
N VAL A 88 -18.46 7.08 4.15
CA VAL A 88 -18.16 6.11 5.23
C VAL A 88 -19.37 5.87 6.14
N ASN A 89 -20.13 6.89 6.51
CA ASN A 89 -21.23 6.72 7.46
C ASN A 89 -22.43 5.99 6.85
N GLU A 90 -22.71 6.22 5.57
CA GLU A 90 -23.88 5.64 4.89
C GLU A 90 -23.57 4.26 4.29
N GLU A 91 -22.38 4.07 3.72
CA GLU A 91 -22.05 2.86 2.96
C GLU A 91 -21.37 1.80 3.82
N ILE A 92 -20.56 2.20 4.82
CA ILE A 92 -19.74 1.28 5.62
C ILE A 92 -20.27 1.17 7.05
N ALA A 93 -20.44 2.30 7.72
CA ALA A 93 -20.72 2.38 9.15
C ALA A 93 -22.21 2.50 9.48
N HIS A 94 -23.09 2.22 8.53
CA HIS A 94 -24.52 2.32 8.75
C HIS A 94 -24.93 1.38 9.89
N ASN A 95 -25.60 1.93 10.91
CA ASN A 95 -25.97 1.21 12.14
C ASN A 95 -24.79 0.60 12.92
N ALA A 96 -23.56 1.10 12.72
CA ALA A 96 -22.43 0.67 13.54
C ALA A 96 -22.64 1.05 15.02
N HIS A 97 -22.20 0.16 15.90
CA HIS A 97 -22.19 0.40 17.34
C HIS A 97 -20.76 0.61 17.85
N GLU A 98 -20.61 1.13 19.07
CA GLU A 98 -19.31 1.47 19.68
C GLU A 98 -18.30 0.31 19.69
N ASN A 99 -18.78 -0.94 19.78
CA ASN A 99 -17.93 -2.13 19.80
C ASN A 99 -17.65 -2.73 18.41
N ASP A 100 -18.32 -2.26 17.36
CA ASP A 100 -18.08 -2.73 15.99
C ASP A 100 -16.71 -2.24 15.52
N VAL A 101 -16.07 -3.01 14.64
CA VAL A 101 -14.93 -2.52 13.87
C VAL A 101 -15.44 -2.00 12.54
N VAL A 102 -15.36 -0.69 12.33
CA VAL A 102 -15.88 -0.03 11.13
C VAL A 102 -14.87 -0.12 9.99
N PHE A 103 -13.59 0.10 10.28
CA PHE A 103 -12.57 0.23 9.25
C PHE A 103 -11.27 -0.43 9.68
N VAL A 104 -10.74 -1.31 8.83
CA VAL A 104 -9.41 -1.91 8.96
C VAL A 104 -8.56 -1.48 7.78
N ASP A 105 -7.55 -0.66 8.04
CA ASP A 105 -6.60 -0.12 7.06
C ASP A 105 -5.42 -1.11 6.92
N VAL A 106 -5.50 -2.02 5.94
CA VAL A 106 -4.55 -3.12 5.76
C VAL A 106 -3.36 -2.63 4.92
N GLY A 107 -2.17 -2.60 5.52
CA GLY A 107 -0.99 -1.96 4.92
C GLY A 107 -1.06 -0.43 5.02
N GLY A 108 -1.58 0.08 6.12
CA GLY A 108 -1.96 1.49 6.30
C GLY A 108 -0.80 2.49 6.40
N GLY A 109 0.46 2.03 6.40
CA GLY A 109 1.63 2.91 6.33
C GLY A 109 1.80 3.84 7.53
N ASP A 110 1.59 5.15 7.35
CA ASP A 110 1.66 6.14 8.45
C ASP A 110 0.29 6.43 9.09
N GLY A 111 -0.76 5.71 8.68
CA GLY A 111 -2.13 5.84 9.17
C GLY A 111 -2.92 7.00 8.54
N SER A 112 -2.40 7.62 7.46
CA SER A 112 -3.07 8.76 6.84
C SER A 112 -4.54 8.49 6.48
N GLN A 113 -4.88 7.31 5.95
CA GLN A 113 -6.25 6.99 5.59
C GLN A 113 -7.13 6.78 6.82
N SER A 114 -6.65 6.03 7.80
CA SER A 114 -7.31 5.87 9.10
C SER A 114 -7.65 7.22 9.77
N ILE A 115 -6.74 8.20 9.69
CA ILE A 115 -6.95 9.57 10.22
C ILE A 115 -8.02 10.31 9.43
N GLU A 116 -8.02 10.22 8.09
CA GLU A 116 -9.06 10.87 7.27
C GLU A 116 -10.44 10.25 7.54
N VAL A 117 -10.52 8.92 7.74
CA VAL A 117 -11.76 8.24 8.13
C VAL A 117 -12.25 8.72 9.51
N GLN A 118 -11.37 8.84 10.50
CA GLN A 118 -11.72 9.38 11.83
C GLN A 118 -12.32 10.79 11.75
N LYS A 119 -11.91 11.63 10.79
CA LYS A 119 -12.43 13.00 10.63
C LYS A 119 -13.86 13.04 10.09
N VAL A 120 -14.24 12.08 9.24
CA VAL A 120 -15.55 12.07 8.58
C VAL A 120 -16.56 11.15 9.26
N HIS A 121 -16.08 10.16 10.02
CA HIS A 121 -16.92 9.17 10.68
C HIS A 121 -17.35 9.62 12.08
N ILE A 122 -18.67 9.67 12.31
CA ILE A 122 -19.26 10.19 13.56
C ILE A 122 -20.14 9.18 14.31
N LEU A 123 -20.37 8.00 13.73
CA LEU A 123 -21.35 7.03 14.24
C LEU A 123 -20.79 6.06 15.30
N GLY A 124 -19.50 6.17 15.62
CA GLY A 124 -18.82 5.33 16.60
C GLY A 124 -18.41 3.96 16.03
N GLY A 125 -17.62 3.23 16.81
CA GLY A 125 -16.94 2.02 16.37
C GLY A 125 -15.45 2.26 16.15
N LYS A 126 -14.72 1.17 15.91
CA LYS A 126 -13.25 1.16 15.89
C LYS A 126 -12.69 1.31 14.48
N ILE A 127 -11.63 2.09 14.39
CA ILE A 127 -10.79 2.25 13.20
C ILE A 127 -9.42 1.70 13.57
N ILE A 128 -8.98 0.67 12.85
CA ILE A 128 -7.75 -0.06 13.14
C ILE A 128 -6.82 0.04 11.95
N MET A 129 -5.60 0.54 12.17
CA MET A 129 -4.52 0.53 11.20
C MET A 129 -3.67 -0.72 11.38
N GLN A 130 -3.37 -1.42 10.29
CA GLN A 130 -2.56 -2.63 10.26
C GLN A 130 -1.34 -2.48 9.36
N ASP A 131 -0.16 -2.85 9.86
CA ASP A 131 1.06 -2.93 9.07
C ASP A 131 2.11 -3.83 9.77
N ARG A 132 3.27 -4.01 9.16
CA ARG A 132 4.41 -4.73 9.75
C ARG A 132 4.94 -3.98 10.98
N VAL A 133 5.59 -4.72 11.89
CA VAL A 133 6.09 -4.21 13.19
C VAL A 133 6.82 -2.89 13.03
N ALA A 134 7.82 -2.84 12.15
CA ALA A 134 8.68 -1.67 11.98
C ALA A 134 7.95 -0.44 11.41
N VAL A 135 6.82 -0.65 10.74
CA VAL A 135 5.98 0.43 10.20
C VAL A 135 5.03 0.95 11.29
N VAL A 136 4.36 0.04 12.01
CA VAL A 136 3.51 0.40 13.15
C VAL A 136 4.30 1.19 14.19
N GLU A 137 5.50 0.72 14.58
CA GLU A 137 6.36 1.44 15.53
C GLU A 137 6.74 2.85 15.06
N ALA A 138 6.87 3.05 13.74
CA ALA A 138 7.25 4.33 13.13
C ALA A 138 6.04 5.22 12.76
N ALA A 139 4.80 4.76 12.96
CA ALA A 139 3.58 5.46 12.57
C ALA A 139 3.19 6.56 13.57
N THR A 140 4.09 7.51 13.82
CA THR A 140 3.90 8.60 14.80
C THR A 140 2.60 9.36 14.59
N LYS A 141 2.20 9.62 13.33
CA LYS A 141 0.94 10.32 13.02
C LYS A 141 -0.29 9.56 13.51
N ALA A 142 -0.35 8.25 13.27
CA ALA A 142 -1.44 7.39 13.73
C ALA A 142 -1.54 7.42 15.26
N HIS A 143 -0.40 7.30 15.94
CA HIS A 143 -0.34 7.35 17.40
C HIS A 143 -0.78 8.70 17.98
N GLU A 144 -0.31 9.82 17.40
CA GLU A 144 -0.70 11.18 17.82
C GLU A 144 -2.19 11.46 17.59
N ALA A 145 -2.76 10.90 16.52
CA ALA A 145 -4.20 11.00 16.23
C ALA A 145 -5.06 10.04 17.07
N GLY A 146 -4.46 9.13 17.84
CA GLY A 146 -5.19 8.13 18.62
C GLY A 146 -5.84 7.04 17.77
N VAL A 147 -5.31 6.75 16.59
CA VAL A 147 -5.71 5.59 15.78
C VAL A 147 -5.25 4.30 16.47
N GLU A 148 -6.13 3.30 16.58
CA GLU A 148 -5.73 1.97 17.07
C GLU A 148 -4.80 1.33 16.03
N THR A 149 -3.58 0.98 16.41
CA THR A 149 -2.62 0.32 15.51
C THR A 149 -2.42 -1.14 15.90
N LYS A 150 -2.26 -2.02 14.91
CA LYS A 150 -1.95 -3.45 15.10
C LYS A 150 -0.88 -3.92 14.14
N THR A 151 0.09 -4.64 14.67
CA THR A 151 1.00 -5.41 13.82
C THR A 151 0.23 -6.50 13.09
N TYR A 152 0.39 -6.57 11.77
CA TYR A 152 -0.19 -7.61 10.94
C TYR A 152 0.64 -7.82 9.67
N ASP A 153 0.85 -9.08 9.31
CA ASP A 153 1.33 -9.50 7.99
C ASP A 153 0.14 -10.04 7.20
N PHE A 154 -0.23 -9.37 6.11
CA PHE A 154 -1.39 -9.73 5.29
C PHE A 154 -1.30 -11.10 4.60
N PHE A 155 -0.15 -11.77 4.65
CA PHE A 155 -0.02 -13.17 4.24
C PHE A 155 -0.37 -14.18 5.36
N THR A 156 -0.70 -13.70 6.54
CA THR A 156 -1.10 -14.51 7.71
C THR A 156 -2.60 -14.34 8.02
N GLU A 157 -3.13 -15.18 8.92
CA GLU A 157 -4.55 -15.11 9.34
C GLU A 157 -4.90 -13.71 9.83
N GLN A 158 -5.96 -13.10 9.26
CA GLN A 158 -6.41 -11.77 9.63
C GLN A 158 -6.93 -11.77 11.08
N PRO A 159 -6.31 -10.99 12.01
CA PRO A 159 -6.69 -11.02 13.42
C PRO A 159 -8.02 -10.31 13.73
N VAL A 160 -8.48 -9.41 12.86
CA VAL A 160 -9.72 -8.65 13.04
C VAL A 160 -10.85 -9.35 12.29
N LYS A 161 -11.88 -9.79 13.02
CA LYS A 161 -13.02 -10.53 12.46
C LYS A 161 -14.26 -9.65 12.37
N GLY A 162 -15.00 -9.77 11.26
CA GLY A 162 -16.29 -9.12 11.07
C GLY A 162 -16.25 -7.60 10.96
N ALA A 163 -15.13 -7.01 10.54
CA ALA A 163 -15.08 -5.57 10.32
C ALA A 163 -16.00 -5.14 9.16
N ARG A 164 -16.60 -3.95 9.22
CA ARG A 164 -17.47 -3.44 8.15
C ARG A 164 -16.69 -3.24 6.85
N ALA A 165 -15.49 -2.66 6.92
CA ALA A 165 -14.60 -2.56 5.77
C ALA A 165 -13.18 -3.06 6.09
N TYR A 166 -12.65 -3.87 5.18
CA TYR A 166 -11.22 -4.13 5.05
C TYR A 166 -10.74 -3.29 3.86
N PHE A 167 -9.85 -2.34 4.10
CA PHE A 167 -9.42 -1.35 3.12
C PHE A 167 -7.96 -1.58 2.75
N ILE A 168 -7.68 -1.62 1.44
CA ILE A 168 -6.36 -1.87 0.88
C ILE A 168 -6.08 -0.77 -0.16
N GLN A 169 -5.13 0.13 0.12
CA GLN A 169 -4.74 1.20 -0.82
C GLN A 169 -3.27 1.07 -1.22
N PHE A 170 -2.97 1.08 -2.53
CA PHE A 170 -1.60 1.06 -3.06
C PHE A 170 -0.72 -0.09 -2.54
N VAL A 171 -1.35 -1.21 -2.14
CA VAL A 171 -0.67 -2.44 -1.72
C VAL A 171 -0.58 -3.42 -2.89
N LEU A 172 -1.71 -3.74 -3.52
CA LEU A 172 -1.80 -4.86 -4.47
C LEU A 172 -1.00 -4.62 -5.75
N LEU A 173 -0.82 -3.36 -6.15
CA LEU A 173 0.04 -2.98 -7.28
C LEU A 173 1.52 -3.41 -7.13
N ASN A 174 1.94 -3.82 -5.93
CA ASN A 174 3.30 -4.29 -5.65
C ASN A 174 3.45 -5.82 -5.72
N TRP A 175 2.36 -6.55 -5.91
CA TRP A 175 2.32 -8.01 -5.80
C TRP A 175 1.86 -8.67 -7.09
N ALA A 176 2.33 -9.90 -7.33
CA ALA A 176 1.86 -10.73 -8.43
C ALA A 176 0.45 -11.30 -8.11
N ASP A 177 -0.28 -11.72 -9.14
CA ASP A 177 -1.65 -12.20 -9.02
C ASP A 177 -1.83 -13.29 -7.95
N ASP A 178 -0.93 -14.28 -7.88
CA ASP A 178 -0.99 -15.35 -6.87
C ASP A 178 -0.86 -14.80 -5.44
N ASP A 179 -0.03 -13.79 -5.23
CA ASP A 179 0.12 -13.13 -3.93
C ASP A 179 -1.09 -12.25 -3.61
N CYS A 180 -1.66 -11.55 -4.60
CA CYS A 180 -2.92 -10.82 -4.44
C CYS A 180 -4.06 -11.75 -4.03
N VAL A 181 -4.17 -12.93 -4.66
CA VAL A 181 -5.17 -13.96 -4.29
C VAL A 181 -4.96 -14.40 -2.84
N ARG A 182 -3.72 -14.59 -2.40
CA ARG A 182 -3.41 -14.94 -1.00
C ARG A 182 -3.83 -13.82 -0.04
N ILE A 183 -3.53 -12.56 -0.37
CA ILE A 183 -3.93 -11.38 0.43
C ILE A 183 -5.46 -11.29 0.51
N PHE A 184 -6.17 -11.50 -0.59
CA PHE A 184 -7.64 -11.51 -0.58
C PHE A 184 -8.20 -12.65 0.26
N ALA A 185 -7.63 -13.84 0.15
CA ALA A 185 -8.09 -15.01 0.89
C ALA A 185 -7.98 -14.80 2.41
N THR A 186 -6.90 -14.17 2.89
CA THR A 186 -6.74 -13.87 4.32
C THR A 186 -7.82 -12.91 4.83
N GLN A 187 -8.15 -11.86 4.06
CA GLN A 187 -9.21 -10.92 4.44
C GLN A 187 -10.60 -11.54 4.36
N ALA A 188 -10.90 -12.23 3.26
CA ALA A 188 -12.20 -12.85 3.01
C ALA A 188 -12.57 -13.88 4.09
N SER A 189 -11.58 -14.61 4.63
CA SER A 189 -11.80 -15.63 5.66
C SER A 189 -12.39 -15.07 6.97
N THR A 190 -12.30 -13.76 7.20
CA THR A 190 -12.76 -13.10 8.42
C THR A 190 -13.95 -12.15 8.21
N MET A 191 -14.38 -11.99 6.95
CA MET A 191 -15.50 -11.12 6.60
C MET A 191 -16.83 -11.69 7.13
N GLY A 192 -17.64 -10.81 7.72
CA GLY A 192 -19.02 -11.07 8.06
C GLY A 192 -19.96 -10.81 6.88
N ARG A 193 -21.26 -11.01 7.10
CA ARG A 193 -22.29 -10.79 6.08
C ARG A 193 -22.29 -9.37 5.52
N ASP A 194 -22.02 -8.38 6.36
CA ASP A 194 -22.06 -6.96 6.02
C ASP A 194 -20.65 -6.38 5.76
N SER A 195 -19.64 -7.24 5.70
CA SER A 195 -18.27 -6.80 5.42
C SER A 195 -18.07 -6.52 3.94
N VAL A 196 -17.31 -5.47 3.64
CA VAL A 196 -16.82 -5.17 2.30
C VAL A 196 -15.29 -5.18 2.26
N LEU A 197 -14.74 -5.59 1.13
CA LEU A 197 -13.32 -5.43 0.81
C LEU A 197 -13.20 -4.25 -0.16
N MET A 198 -12.49 -3.20 0.26
CA MET A 198 -12.29 -2.00 -0.52
C MET A 198 -10.86 -1.97 -1.04
N ILE A 199 -10.73 -1.83 -2.36
CA ILE A 199 -9.45 -1.75 -3.04
C ILE A 199 -9.35 -0.37 -3.68
N VAL A 200 -8.34 0.40 -3.27
CA VAL A 200 -8.04 1.72 -3.84
C VAL A 200 -6.69 1.65 -4.52
N ASP A 201 -6.73 1.45 -5.82
CA ASP A 201 -5.56 1.34 -6.67
C ASP A 201 -5.81 2.06 -8.00
N TYR A 202 -4.74 2.27 -8.77
CA TYR A 202 -4.86 2.74 -10.13
C TYR A 202 -5.54 1.68 -11.01
N VAL A 203 -6.74 1.99 -11.50
CA VAL A 203 -7.42 1.18 -12.51
C VAL A 203 -7.04 1.71 -13.88
N GLN A 204 -6.14 1.01 -14.58
CA GLN A 204 -5.79 1.36 -15.95
C GLN A 204 -6.93 0.95 -16.89
N GLY A 205 -7.55 1.94 -17.55
CA GLY A 205 -8.53 1.66 -18.60
C GLY A 205 -7.90 0.91 -19.77
N HIS A 206 -8.70 0.17 -20.54
CA HIS A 206 -8.24 -0.49 -21.76
C HIS A 206 -7.65 0.52 -22.75
N ARG A 207 -6.31 0.60 -22.84
CA ARG A 207 -5.63 1.20 -24.00
C ARG A 207 -5.62 0.20 -25.16
N TRP A 208 -6.77 -0.10 -25.78
CA TRP A 208 -6.85 -0.77 -27.11
C TRP A 208 -8.26 -0.93 -27.74
N GLU A 209 -9.31 -0.22 -27.30
CA GLU A 209 -10.61 -0.27 -28.02
C GLU A 209 -10.68 0.52 -29.34
N THR A 210 -9.56 1.02 -29.87
CA THR A 210 -9.45 1.44 -31.28
C THR A 210 -8.48 0.54 -32.01
N ARG A 211 -8.96 -0.66 -32.36
CA ARG A 211 -8.33 -1.51 -33.39
C ARG A 211 -8.70 -1.04 -34.81
N SER A 212 -8.70 0.27 -35.01
CA SER A 212 -8.75 0.94 -36.30
C SER A 212 -7.82 2.13 -36.18
N GLU A 213 -6.77 2.14 -37.00
CA GLU A 213 -5.82 3.25 -37.14
C GLU A 213 -4.67 3.26 -36.12
N LEU A 214 -3.68 2.42 -36.40
CA LEU A 214 -2.30 2.89 -36.38
C LEU A 214 -1.76 2.80 -37.82
N PRO A 215 -0.96 3.79 -38.27
CA PRO A 215 -0.45 3.88 -39.64
C PRO A 215 0.50 2.75 -40.04
#